data_AF-A0A926VAN6-F1
#
_entry.id   AF-A0A926VAN6-F1
#
_cell.length_a   1.000
_cell.length_b   1.000
_cell.length_c   1.000
_cell.angle_alpha   90.00
_cell.angle_beta   90.00
_cell.angle_gamma   90.00
#
_symmetry.space_group_name_H-M   'P 1'
#
loop_
_entity.id
_entity.type
_entity.pdbx_description
1 polymer ?
#
loop_
_entity_poly.entity_id
_entity_poly.type
_entity_poly.pdbx_seq_one_letter_code
_entity_poly.pdbx_strand_id
1 'polypeptide(L)'
;MDSDLERLLDAALQLPRPDLEKLHAIIGGLLEATERSNQPIPGERRGRIEWKTIPNKKQGKEYGPYPYLRYWKDGKLKSKYLKDLPSHFNEP
;
A
#
# COMPACT_ATOMS: atom_id res chain seq x y z
N MET A 1 3.71 -25.13 2.61
CA MET A 1 3.12 -23.80 2.83
C MET A 1 4.26 -22.84 3.10
N ASP A 2 4.19 -21.61 2.61
CA ASP A 2 5.26 -20.62 2.81
C ASP A 2 5.40 -20.30 4.30
N SER A 3 6.57 -20.61 4.88
CA SER A 3 6.82 -20.45 6.32
C SER A 3 6.61 -19.01 6.83
N ASP A 4 6.73 -18.03 5.94
CA ASP A 4 6.51 -16.62 6.29
C ASP A 4 5.03 -16.25 6.32
N LEU A 5 4.18 -16.93 5.54
CA LEU A 5 2.73 -16.72 5.57
C LEU A 5 2.13 -17.29 6.85
N GLU A 6 2.61 -18.45 7.30
CA GLU A 6 2.21 -19.05 8.58
C GLU A 6 2.59 -18.14 9.76
N ARG A 7 3.82 -17.58 9.77
CA ARG A 7 4.23 -16.60 10.79
C ARG A 7 3.37 -15.34 10.79
N LEU A 8 2.97 -14.85 9.61
CA LEU A 8 2.08 -13.70 9.50
C LEU A 8 0.69 -14.01 10.04
N LEU A 9 0.16 -15.21 9.75
CA LEU A 9 -1.11 -15.68 10.28
C LEU A 9 -1.08 -15.77 11.81
N ASP A 10 -0.04 -16.39 12.38
CA ASP A 10 0.13 -16.51 13.82
C ASP A 10 0.21 -15.12 14.49
N ALA A 11 0.93 -14.18 13.88
CA ALA A 11 1.00 -12.81 14.36
C ALA A 11 -0.36 -12.08 14.26
N ALA A 12 -1.11 -12.30 13.18
CA ALA A 12 -2.43 -11.70 12.98
C ALA A 12 -3.46 -12.23 14.01
N LEU A 13 -3.39 -13.51 14.37
CA LEU A 13 -4.27 -14.11 15.38
C LEU A 13 -4.13 -13.47 16.77
N GLN A 14 -2.98 -12.85 17.08
CA GLN A 14 -2.75 -12.14 18.34
C GLN A 14 -3.30 -10.70 18.35
N LEU A 15 -3.79 -10.18 17.22
CA LEU A 15 -4.27 -8.81 17.11
C LEU A 15 -5.73 -8.66 17.56
N PRO A 16 -6.10 -7.55 18.23
CA PRO A 16 -7.50 -7.24 18.49
C PRO A 16 -8.23 -6.90 17.19
N ARG A 17 -9.55 -7.13 17.14
CA ARG A 17 -10.39 -6.89 15.96
C ARG A 17 -10.14 -5.54 15.25
N PRO A 18 -10.02 -4.39 15.93
CA PRO A 18 -9.77 -3.10 15.27
C PRO A 18 -8.44 -3.04 14.51
N ASP A 19 -7.44 -3.82 14.94
CA ASP A 19 -6.14 -3.90 14.27
C ASP A 19 -6.15 -4.92 13.12
N LEU A 20 -6.94 -5.99 13.23
CA LEU A 20 -7.24 -6.88 12.11
C LEU A 20 -7.94 -6.15 10.96
N GLU A 21 -8.91 -5.28 11.26
CA GLU A 21 -9.57 -4.43 10.26
C GLU A 21 -8.56 -3.49 9.56
N LYS A 22 -7.63 -2.88 10.32
CA LYS A 22 -6.55 -2.07 9.72
C LYS A 22 -5.61 -2.90 8.84
N LEU A 23 -5.28 -4.13 9.27
CA LEU A 23 -4.42 -5.04 8.52
C LEU A 23 -5.09 -5.47 7.20
N HIS A 24 -6.37 -5.82 7.25
CA HIS A 24 -7.19 -6.12 6.05
C HIS A 24 -7.13 -4.96 5.05
N ALA A 25 -7.35 -3.74 5.52
CA ALA A 25 -7.32 -2.55 4.69
C ALA A 25 -5.93 -2.30 4.06
N ILE A 26 -4.84 -2.52 4.82
CA ILE A 26 -3.47 -2.44 4.31
C ILE A 26 -3.21 -3.48 3.22
N ILE A 27 -3.64 -4.73 3.43
CA ILE A 27 -3.48 -5.82 2.45
C ILE A 27 -4.27 -5.49 1.17
N GLY A 28 -5.51 -5.02 1.31
CA GLY A 28 -6.33 -4.56 0.19
C GLY A 28 -5.64 -3.48 -0.65
N GLY A 29 -5.06 -2.48 0.00
CA GLY A 29 -4.27 -1.45 -0.69
C GLY A 29 -3.00 -2.00 -1.37
N LEU A 30 -2.33 -3.00 -0.79
CA LEU A 30 -1.17 -3.62 -1.45
C LEU A 30 -1.58 -4.40 -2.71
N LEU A 31 -2.71 -5.10 -2.68
CA LEU A 31 -3.27 -5.80 -3.84
C LEU A 31 -3.70 -4.82 -4.95
N GLU A 32 -4.37 -3.72 -4.58
CA GLU A 32 -4.70 -2.61 -5.49
C GLU A 32 -3.44 -2.12 -6.25
N ALA A 33 -2.33 -1.99 -5.53
CA ALA A 33 -1.06 -1.53 -6.09
C ALA A 33 -0.49 -2.50 -7.12
N THR A 34 -0.59 -3.82 -6.87
CA THR A 34 -0.11 -4.85 -7.80
C THR A 34 -0.93 -4.92 -9.07
N GLU A 35 -2.22 -4.60 -9.00
CA GLU A 35 -3.13 -4.68 -10.15
C GLU A 35 -3.23 -3.36 -10.94
N ARG A 36 -2.66 -2.24 -10.43
CA ARG A 36 -2.95 -0.87 -10.90
C ARG A 36 -4.47 -0.60 -11.01
N SER A 37 -5.29 -1.33 -10.26
CA SER A 37 -6.72 -1.12 -10.25
C SER A 37 -6.97 0.19 -9.50
N ASN A 38 -7.31 1.26 -10.21
CA ASN A 38 -7.80 2.50 -9.57
C ASN A 38 -9.22 2.33 -8.98
N GLN A 39 -9.72 1.09 -8.85
CA GLN A 39 -11.03 0.86 -8.27
C GLN A 39 -10.90 0.88 -6.74
N PRO A 40 -11.47 1.89 -6.08
CA PRO A 40 -11.46 1.94 -4.63
C PRO A 40 -12.22 0.74 -4.08
N ILE A 41 -11.60 -0.03 -3.17
CA ILE A 41 -12.31 -1.04 -2.39
C ILE A 41 -13.39 -0.30 -1.58
N PRO A 42 -14.70 -0.61 -1.77
CA PRO A 42 -15.77 0.11 -1.09
C PRO A 42 -15.68 -0.07 0.43
N GLY A 43 -15.72 1.02 1.18
CA GLY A 43 -15.97 1.00 2.63
C GLY A 43 -14.81 1.43 3.54
N GLU A 44 -13.55 1.43 3.10
CA GLU A 44 -12.42 1.76 3.98
C GLU A 44 -11.49 2.84 3.41
N ARG A 45 -11.47 4.02 4.07
CA ARG A 45 -10.50 5.10 3.79
C ARG A 45 -9.10 4.82 4.35
N ARG A 46 -8.86 3.62 4.87
CA ARG A 46 -7.62 3.19 5.53
C ARG A 46 -6.99 2.16 4.61
N GLY A 47 -5.75 2.34 4.13
CA GLY A 47 -5.09 1.37 3.25
C GLY A 47 -5.43 1.50 1.76
N ARG A 48 -5.21 2.68 1.15
CA ARG A 48 -5.35 2.88 -0.31
C ARG A 48 -4.03 3.25 -0.97
N ILE A 49 -3.92 3.04 -2.28
CA ILE A 49 -2.78 3.55 -3.04
C ILE A 49 -3.01 5.00 -3.47
N GLU A 50 -1.97 5.81 -3.31
CA GLU A 50 -1.90 7.17 -3.83
C GLU A 50 -0.71 7.22 -4.79
N TRP A 51 -1.00 7.34 -6.08
CA TRP A 51 -0.01 7.53 -7.13
C TRP A 51 0.44 9.00 -7.14
N LYS A 52 1.70 9.26 -6.85
CA LYS A 52 2.25 10.62 -6.76
C LYS A 52 3.32 10.88 -7.79
N THR A 53 3.21 12.02 -8.45
CA THR A 53 4.26 12.57 -9.29
C THR A 53 5.10 13.54 -8.47
N ILE A 54 6.43 13.43 -8.57
CA ILE A 54 7.36 14.31 -7.87
C ILE A 54 7.94 15.30 -8.90
N PRO A 55 7.70 16.62 -8.71
CA PRO A 55 8.26 17.62 -9.60
C PRO A 55 9.75 17.83 -9.33
N ASN A 56 10.60 17.68 -10.34
CA ASN A 56 12.00 18.08 -10.26
C ASN A 56 12.16 19.54 -10.67
N LYS A 57 12.16 20.41 -9.65
CA LYS A 57 12.29 21.86 -9.80
C LYS A 57 13.58 22.31 -10.51
N LYS A 58 14.62 21.46 -10.57
CA LYS A 58 15.91 21.82 -11.20
C LYS A 58 15.95 21.56 -12.71
N GLN A 59 15.13 20.63 -13.22
CA GLN A 59 15.16 20.22 -14.63
C GLN A 59 13.85 20.45 -15.38
N GLY A 60 12.81 20.97 -14.69
CA GLY A 60 11.48 21.16 -15.29
C GLY A 60 10.78 19.86 -15.67
N LYS A 61 11.27 18.72 -15.17
CA LYS A 61 10.74 17.37 -15.46
C LYS A 61 9.99 16.83 -14.25
N GLU A 62 8.94 16.09 -14.50
CA GLU A 62 8.19 15.36 -13.49
C GLU A 62 8.60 13.88 -13.49
N TYR A 63 8.76 13.29 -12.31
CA TYR A 63 9.12 11.88 -12.14
C TYR A 63 7.99 11.14 -11.45
N GLY A 64 7.63 9.96 -11.96
CA GLY A 64 6.54 9.14 -11.45
C GLY A 64 5.57 8.71 -12.55
N PRO A 65 4.36 8.24 -12.19
CA PRO A 65 3.81 8.20 -10.84
C PRO A 65 4.38 7.09 -9.95
N TYR A 66 4.67 7.42 -8.69
CA TYR A 66 5.15 6.48 -7.67
C TYR A 66 4.04 6.03 -6.73
N PRO A 67 3.96 4.74 -6.37
CA PRO A 67 2.92 4.21 -5.49
C PRO A 67 3.24 4.48 -4.01
N TYR A 68 2.30 5.12 -3.30
CA TYR A 68 2.35 5.28 -1.85
C TYR A 68 1.15 4.62 -1.18
N LEU A 69 1.39 3.71 -0.24
CA LEU A 69 0.33 3.19 0.63
C LEU A 69 -0.06 4.26 1.65
N ARG A 70 -1.33 4.67 1.66
CA ARG A 70 -1.90 5.54 2.69
C ARG A 70 -2.61 4.72 3.75
N TYR A 71 -2.17 4.84 5.00
CA TYR A 71 -2.74 4.10 6.14
C TYR A 71 -2.81 4.99 7.37
N TRP A 72 -3.69 4.65 8.32
CA TRP A 72 -3.80 5.37 9.60
C TRP A 72 -3.00 4.65 10.67
N LYS A 73 -2.16 5.40 11.39
CA LYS A 73 -1.42 4.92 12.56
C LYS A 73 -1.46 6.00 13.64
N ASP A 74 -1.83 5.62 14.85
CA ASP A 74 -1.91 6.51 16.02
C ASP A 74 -2.74 7.79 15.76
N GLY A 75 -3.90 7.63 15.11
CA GLY A 75 -4.79 8.76 14.77
C GLY A 75 -4.23 9.71 13.70
N LYS A 76 -3.12 9.36 13.03
CA LYS A 76 -2.51 10.17 11.97
C LYS A 76 -2.49 9.40 10.65
N LEU A 77 -2.79 10.11 9.56
CA LEU A 77 -2.64 9.57 8.21
C LEU A 77 -1.16 9.55 7.81
N LYS A 78 -0.65 8.36 7.50
CA LYS A 78 0.73 8.09 7.11
C LYS A 78 0.78 7.63 5.66
N SER A 79 1.93 7.80 5.04
CA SER A 79 2.24 7.30 3.70
C SER A 79 3.53 6.48 3.75
N LYS A 80 3.54 5.30 3.13
CA LYS A 80 4.74 4.49 2.93
C LYS A 80 5.00 4.38 1.43
N TYR A 81 6.19 4.81 0.99
CA TYR A 81 6.61 4.61 -0.40
C TYR A 81 6.83 3.12 -0.66
N LEU A 82 6.18 2.59 -1.70
CA LEU A 82 6.26 1.19 -2.08
C LEU A 82 7.26 1.01 -3.24
N LYS A 83 8.54 1.31 -2.98
CA LYS A 83 9.61 1.29 -3.99
C LYS A 83 9.87 -0.11 -4.58
N ASP A 84 9.65 -1.15 -3.76
CA ASP A 84 9.93 -2.56 -4.08
C ASP A 84 8.65 -3.33 -4.47
N LEU A 85 7.56 -2.63 -4.80
CA LEU A 85 6.42 -3.30 -5.42
C LEU A 85 6.92 -3.99 -6.70
N PRO A 86 6.64 -5.29 -6.90
CA PRO A 86 6.97 -5.95 -8.15
C PRO A 86 6.27 -5.21 -9.28
N SER A 87 7.03 -4.38 -9.99
CA SER A 87 6.57 -3.74 -11.21
C SER A 87 6.59 -4.84 -12.26
N HIS A 88 5.45 -5.47 -12.51
CA HIS A 88 5.25 -6.26 -13.73
C HIS A 88 5.37 -5.40 -15.02
N PHE A 89 5.70 -4.11 -14.90
CA PHE A 89 5.67 -3.14 -15.98
C PHE A 89 6.95 -2.29 -16.09
N ASN A 90 8.09 -2.83 -15.65
CA ASN A 90 9.41 -2.39 -16.12
C ASN A 90 9.93 -3.38 -17.17
N GLU A 91 9.21 -3.55 -18.26
CA GLU A 91 9.87 -3.88 -19.53
C GLU A 91 9.72 -2.68 -20.47
N PRO A 92 10.81 -2.25 -21.13
CA PRO A 92 10.82 -1.13 -22.06
C PRO A 92 9.93 -1.35 -23.29
#